data_AF-A0A7J4KAX1-F1
#
_entry.id   AF-A0A7J4KAX1-F1
#
_cell.length_a   1.000
_cell.length_b   1.000
_cell.length_c   1.000
_cell.angle_alpha   90.00
_cell.angle_beta   90.00
_cell.angle_gamma   90.00
#
_symmetry.space_group_name_H-M   'P 1'
#
loop_
_entity.id
_entity.type
_entity.pdbx_description
1 polymer ?
#
loop_
_entity_poly.entity_id
_entity_poly.type
_entity_poly.pdbx_seq_one_letter_code
_entity_poly.pdbx_strand_id
1 'polypeptide(L)' 'MKPLDGLTLAIKKELEAMQMYTQLAEAQADAAQKKLFMDLAAMERGHKSRLEDIYTGMAFPESW' A
#
# COMPACT_ATOMS: atom_id res chain seq x y z
N MET A 1 3.91 -1.30 -21.28
CA MET A 1 3.86 -1.95 -19.95
C MET A 1 2.65 -2.87 -19.94
N LYS A 2 2.78 -4.14 -19.51
CA LYS A 2 1.60 -5.01 -19.39
C LYS A 2 0.79 -4.58 -18.15
N PRO A 3 -0.55 -4.76 -18.13
CA PRO A 3 -1.37 -4.37 -16.98
C PRO A 3 -0.89 -4.95 -15.64
N LEU A 4 -0.46 -6.22 -15.63
CA LEU A 4 0.08 -6.89 -14.45
C LEU A 4 1.41 -6.30 -13.96
N ASP A 5 2.26 -5.81 -14.85
CA ASP A 5 3.51 -5.13 -14.48
C ASP A 5 3.20 -3.80 -13.79
N GLY A 6 2.19 -3.07 -14.29
CA GLY A 6 1.70 -1.83 -13.69
C GLY A 6 1.12 -2.04 -12.28
N LEU A 7 0.32 -3.11 -12.10
CA LEU A 7 -0.21 -3.50 -10.79
C LEU A 7 0.90 -3.89 -9.81
N THR A 8 1.88 -4.66 -10.27
CA THR A 8 3.03 -5.05 -9.44
C THR A 8 3.84 -3.82 -8.98
N LEU A 9 4.06 -2.87 -9.89
CA LEU A 9 4.72 -1.61 -9.56
C LEU A 9 3.89 -0.79 -8.55
N ALA A 10 2.57 -0.69 -8.75
CA ALA A 10 1.70 0.03 -7.83
C ALA A 10 1.70 -0.60 -6.43
N ILE A 11 1.56 -1.93 -6.32
CA ILE A 11 1.62 -2.66 -5.04
C ILE A 11 2.94 -2.38 -4.31
N LYS A 12 4.06 -2.37 -5.03
CA LYS A 12 5.37 -2.05 -4.46
C LYS A 12 5.42 -0.60 -3.95
N LYS A 13 4.82 0.34 -4.68
CA LYS A 13 4.74 1.76 -4.28
C LYS A 13 3.91 1.95 -3.01
N GLU A 14 2.79 1.25 -2.87
CA GLU A 14 1.99 1.30 -1.64
C GLU A 14 2.76 0.75 -0.44
N LEU A 15 3.54 -0.33 -0.64
CA LEU A 15 4.40 -0.87 0.42
C LEU A 15 5.49 0.13 0.84
N GLU A 16 6.16 0.77 -0.13
CA GLU A 16 7.17 1.80 0.12
C GLU A 16 6.56 3.00 0.87
N ALA A 17 5.38 3.46 0.47
CA ALA A 17 4.68 4.57 1.12
C ALA A 17 4.26 4.22 2.55
N MET A 18 3.70 3.03 2.78
CA MET A 18 3.37 2.54 4.13
C MET A 18 4.59 2.53 5.05
N GLN A 19 5.72 2.01 4.57
CA GLN A 19 6.97 1.97 5.33
C GLN A 19 7.50 3.38 5.63
N MET A 20 7.49 4.27 4.64
CA MET A 20 7.89 5.67 4.80
C MET A 20 7.05 6.37 5.86
N TYR A 21 5.72 6.26 5.81
CA TYR A 21 4.84 6.89 6.80
C TYR A 21 5.02 6.28 8.20
N THR A 22 5.28 4.98 8.29
CA THR A 22 5.59 4.34 9.59
C THR A 22 6.88 4.91 10.17
N GLN A 23 7.95 5.04 9.38
CA GLN A 23 9.21 5.63 9.82
C GLN A 23 9.06 7.12 10.21
N LEU A 24 8.27 7.88 9.44
CA LEU A 24 7.97 9.27 9.77
C LEU A 24 7.21 9.38 11.09
N ALA A 25 6.25 8.49 11.35
CA ALA A 25 5.50 8.44 12.61
C ALA A 25 6.41 8.13 13.81
N GLU A 26 7.37 7.23 13.65
CA GLU A 26 8.35 6.86 14.68
C GLU A 26 9.31 8.02 15.00
N ALA A 27 9.61 8.87 14.00
CA ALA A 27 10.47 10.03 14.16
C ALA A 27 9.77 11.25 14.80
N GLN A 28 8.45 11.25 14.97
CA GLN A 28 7.72 12.38 15.57
C GLN A 28 7.63 12.27 17.10
N ALA A 29 7.90 13.39 17.77
CA ALA A 29 7.64 13.57 19.20
C ALA A 29 6.20 14.01 19.47
N ASP A 30 5.58 14.74 18.55
CA ASP A 30 4.20 15.21 18.68
C ASP A 30 3.19 14.07 18.41
N ALA A 31 2.27 13.87 19.34
CA ALA A 31 1.30 12.78 19.27
C ALA A 31 0.30 12.95 18.11
N ALA A 32 -0.06 14.17 17.74
CA ALA A 32 -0.99 14.42 16.64
C ALA A 32 -0.32 14.14 15.30
N GLN A 33 0.93 14.58 15.10
CA GLN A 33 1.71 14.28 13.90
C GLN A 33 2.02 12.78 13.79
N LYS A 34 2.37 12.12 14.89
CA LYS A 34 2.53 10.66 14.92
C LYS A 34 1.25 9.94 14.49
N LYS A 35 0.09 10.37 15.02
CA LYS A 35 -1.19 9.79 14.64
C LYS A 35 -1.48 10.00 13.15
N LEU A 36 -1.24 11.20 12.63
CA LEU A 36 -1.44 11.51 11.21
C LEU A 36 -0.64 10.57 10.31
N PHE A 37 0.65 10.40 10.58
CA PHE A 37 1.49 9.49 9.80
C PHE A 37 1.07 8.02 9.94
N MET A 38 0.63 7.61 11.13
CA MET A 38 0.08 6.26 11.31
C MET A 38 -1.22 6.03 10.53
N ASP A 39 -2.10 7.03 10.49
CA ASP A 39 -3.34 6.97 9.72
C ASP A 39 -3.04 6.88 8.21
N LEU A 40 -2.04 7.62 7.72
CA LEU A 40 -1.56 7.51 6.32
C LEU A 40 -0.98 6.12 6.02
N ALA A 41 -0.13 5.57 6.89
CA ALA A 41 0.38 4.21 6.72
C ALA A 41 -0.75 3.17 6.69
N ALA A 42 -1.79 3.34 7.49
CA ALA A 42 -2.96 2.46 7.48
C ALA A 42 -3.76 2.58 6.17
N MET A 43 -3.84 3.77 5.59
CA MET A 43 -4.48 4.00 4.29
C MET A 43 -3.74 3.26 3.17
N GLU A 44 -2.41 3.36 3.11
CA GLU A 44 -1.62 2.67 2.07
C GLU A 44 -1.67 1.14 2.21
N ARG A 45 -1.81 0.63 3.44
CA ARG A 45 -2.11 -0.81 3.64
C ARG A 45 -3.44 -1.21 2.99
N GLY A 46 -4.46 -0.37 3.09
CA GLY A 46 -5.76 -0.59 2.44
C GLY A 46 -5.66 -0.55 0.91
N HIS A 47 -4.94 0.44 0.35
CA HIS A 47 -4.67 0.52 -1.08
C HIS A 47 -3.91 -0.70 -1.59
N LYS A 48 -2.86 -1.12 -0.87
CA LYS A 48 -2.08 -2.32 -1.18
C LYS A 48 -2.96 -3.57 -1.25
N SER A 49 -3.78 -3.82 -0.22
CA SER A 49 -4.67 -4.99 -0.20
C SER A 49 -5.61 -5.01 -1.40
N ARG A 50 -6.22 -3.86 -1.73
CA ARG A 50 -7.12 -3.75 -2.89
C ARG A 50 -6.40 -4.04 -4.22
N LEU A 51 -5.16 -3.57 -4.36
CA LEU A 51 -4.37 -3.84 -5.56
C LEU A 51 -3.95 -5.31 -5.67
N GLU A 52 -3.66 -5.98 -4.54
CA GLU A 52 -3.37 -7.42 -4.49
C GLU A 52 -4.59 -8.26 -4.90
N ASP A 53 -5.79 -7.87 -4.48
CA ASP A 53 -7.04 -8.53 -4.89
C ASP A 53 -7.25 -8.43 -6.41
N ILE A 54 -7.04 -7.23 -6.97
CA ILE A 54 -7.12 -6.99 -8.42
C ILE A 54 -6.06 -7.80 -9.17
N TYR A 55 -4.82 -7.80 -8.67
CA TYR A 55 -3.73 -8.57 -9.27
C TYR A 55 -4.06 -10.06 -9.29
N THR A 56 -4.55 -10.62 -8.18
CA THR A 56 -4.91 -12.02 -8.07
C THR A 56 -6.02 -12.38 -9.04
N GLY A 57 -7.10 -11.59 -9.11
CA GLY A 57 -8.21 -11.83 -10.05
C GLY A 57 -7.81 -11.72 -11.52
N MET A 58 -6.82 -10.88 -11.85
CA MET A 58 -6.31 -10.75 -13.23
C MET A 58 -5.27 -11.82 -13.60
N ALA A 59 -4.42 -12.22 -12.66
CA ALA A 59 -3.37 -13.21 -12.86
C ALA A 59 -3.92 -14.64 -12.87
N PHE A 60 -4.99 -14.87 -12.10
CA PHE A 60 -5.66 -16.16 -11.95
C PHE A 60 -7.18 -15.98 -12.13
N PRO A 61 -7.64 -15.68 -13.36
CA PRO A 61 -9.07 -15.61 -13.63
C PRO A 61 -9.69 -16.97 -13.33
N GLU A 62 -10.73 -17.02 -12.49
CA GLU A 62 -11.41 -18.27 -12.20
C GLU A 62 -12.02 -18.84 -13.49
N SER A 63 -11.44 -19.91 -14.00
CA SER A 63 -12.00 -20.72 -15.07
C SER A 63 -12.90 -21.78 -14.46
N TRP A 64 -14.20 -21.52 -14.44
CA TRP A 64 -15.23 -22.51 -14.16
C TRP A 64 -15.55 -23.32 -15.41
#